data_AF-A0A561WB51-F1
#
_entry.id   AF-A0A561WB51-F1
#
_cell.length_a   1.000
_cell.length_b   1.000
_cell.length_c   1.000
_cell.angle_alpha   90.00
_cell.angle_beta   90.00
_cell.angle_gamma   90.00
#
_symmetry.space_group_name_H-M   'P 1'
#
loop_
_entity.id
_entity.type
_entity.pdbx_description
1 polymer ?
#
loop_
_entity_poly.entity_id
_entity_poly.type
_entity_poly.pdbx_seq_one_letter_code
_entity_poly.pdbx_strand_id
1 'polypeptide(L)'
;MALTPCTDLSAARWLVDDDQPWARLVTTGPAGFPAYARLRFLPDPAYPGQHEADVVTDDDAPAEAEQLRTALTALAGHTTTPGDCYFCVWEGWGRWLTEVFPAEVLAGPKVEVPGRAFHLFRGPLADFGPEAATAGWPDPAFVWPADRAWCVADDVDPHWAGIGGSEAAIAELLTTPGIDVVRTTPDEAVPFYR
;
A
#
# COMPACT_ATOMS: atom_id res chain seq x y z
N MET A 1 12.10 2.31 16.07
CA MET A 1 11.08 2.45 17.14
C MET A 1 9.89 1.61 16.66
N ALA A 2 8.76 1.52 17.38
CA ALA A 2 7.61 0.74 16.88
C ALA A 2 6.50 1.68 16.42
N LEU A 3 5.81 1.32 15.34
CA LEU A 3 4.60 2.02 14.89
C LEU A 3 3.56 2.07 16.01
N THR A 4 2.94 3.24 16.19
CA THR A 4 2.01 3.48 17.30
C THR A 4 0.57 3.47 16.80
N PRO A 5 -0.36 2.74 17.43
CA PRO A 5 -1.79 2.76 17.07
C PRO A 5 -2.39 4.15 17.29
N CYS A 6 -3.19 4.63 16.34
CA CYS A 6 -3.88 5.91 16.42
C CYS A 6 -5.23 5.78 17.13
N THR A 7 -5.53 6.71 18.03
CA THR A 7 -6.87 6.87 18.63
C THR A 7 -7.67 8.01 18.00
N ASP A 8 -6.98 8.98 17.38
CA ASP A 8 -7.57 9.98 16.49
C ASP A 8 -7.32 9.57 15.04
N LEU A 9 -8.40 9.50 14.24
CA LEU A 9 -8.38 9.08 12.85
C LEU A 9 -8.45 10.25 11.86
N SER A 10 -8.38 11.49 12.34
CA SER A 10 -8.44 12.70 11.51
C SER A 10 -7.44 12.70 10.35
N ALA A 11 -6.27 12.08 10.53
CA ALA A 11 -5.24 11.93 9.50
C ALA A 11 -5.69 11.10 8.29
N ALA A 12 -6.65 10.18 8.46
CA ALA A 12 -7.20 9.33 7.39
C ALA A 12 -8.50 9.87 6.79
N ARG A 13 -9.04 10.98 7.31
CA ARG A 13 -10.32 11.55 6.87
C ARG A 13 -10.40 11.80 5.36
N TRP A 14 -9.29 12.18 4.75
CA TRP A 14 -9.21 12.43 3.32
C TRP A 14 -9.36 11.16 2.46
N LEU A 15 -9.10 9.96 3.01
CA LEU A 15 -9.43 8.68 2.35
C LEU A 15 -10.91 8.37 2.49
N VAL A 16 -11.50 8.66 3.65
CA VAL A 16 -12.92 8.39 3.96
C VAL A 16 -13.86 9.32 3.20
N ASP A 17 -13.46 10.59 3.07
CA ASP A 17 -14.22 11.64 2.38
C ASP A 17 -13.93 11.64 0.85
N ASP A 18 -13.09 10.73 0.34
CA ASP A 18 -12.78 10.60 -1.09
C ASP A 18 -14.02 10.06 -1.84
N ASP A 19 -14.44 10.79 -2.88
CA ASP A 19 -15.70 10.55 -3.60
C ASP A 19 -15.57 9.58 -4.78
N GLN A 20 -14.39 8.99 -4.95
CA GLN A 20 -14.09 8.13 -6.08
C GLN A 20 -14.80 6.77 -5.95
N PRO A 21 -14.98 6.05 -7.08
CA PRO A 21 -15.47 4.69 -7.02
C PRO A 21 -14.60 3.85 -6.08
N TRP A 22 -15.25 3.08 -5.20
CA TRP A 22 -14.58 2.27 -4.17
C TRP A 22 -13.40 1.45 -4.73
N ALA A 23 -13.61 0.76 -5.85
CA ALA A 23 -12.57 -0.05 -6.49
C ALA A 23 -11.33 0.79 -6.82
N ARG A 24 -11.50 1.99 -7.38
CA ARG A 24 -10.39 2.89 -7.70
C ARG A 24 -9.66 3.37 -6.44
N LEU A 25 -10.39 3.66 -5.36
CA LEU A 25 -9.79 4.11 -4.10
C LEU A 25 -8.89 3.02 -3.50
N VAL A 26 -9.39 1.79 -3.40
CA VAL A 26 -8.63 0.70 -2.76
C VAL A 26 -7.52 0.14 -3.64
N THR A 27 -7.68 0.13 -4.97
CA THR A 27 -6.64 -0.42 -5.85
C THR A 27 -5.63 0.65 -6.30
N THR A 28 -6.09 1.79 -6.83
CA THR A 28 -5.20 2.81 -7.42
C THR A 28 -4.82 3.90 -6.44
N GLY A 29 -5.54 4.00 -5.32
CA GLY A 29 -5.37 5.04 -4.32
C GLY A 29 -6.22 6.29 -4.57
N PRO A 30 -6.25 7.20 -3.59
CA PRO A 30 -7.12 8.39 -3.57
C PRO A 30 -6.77 9.41 -4.66
N ALA A 31 -7.71 10.33 -4.92
CA ALA A 31 -7.54 11.38 -5.92
C ALA A 31 -6.54 12.48 -5.49
N GLY A 32 -6.15 13.33 -6.44
CA GLY A 32 -5.42 14.56 -6.16
C GLY A 32 -3.90 14.50 -6.35
N PHE A 33 -3.35 13.38 -6.79
CA PHE A 33 -1.93 13.29 -7.14
C PHE A 33 -1.67 13.68 -8.60
N PRO A 34 -0.52 14.32 -8.91
CA PRO A 34 -0.15 14.63 -10.29
C PRO A 34 0.07 13.40 -11.18
N ALA A 35 0.54 12.29 -10.61
CA ALA A 35 0.89 11.08 -11.35
C ALA A 35 0.54 9.80 -10.57
N TYR A 36 0.31 8.72 -11.31
CA TYR A 36 -0.03 7.41 -10.76
C TYR A 36 0.80 6.29 -11.43
N ALA A 37 1.05 5.23 -10.66
CA ALA A 37 1.70 4.01 -11.12
C ALA A 37 1.13 2.77 -10.41
N ARG A 38 1.44 1.59 -10.95
CA ARG A 38 1.23 0.29 -10.31
C ARG A 38 2.59 -0.34 -10.04
N LEU A 39 2.81 -0.73 -8.80
CA LEU A 39 3.86 -1.67 -8.40
C LEU A 39 3.32 -3.08 -8.63
N ARG A 40 3.85 -3.77 -9.62
CA ARG A 40 3.40 -5.10 -10.04
C ARG A 40 4.17 -6.18 -9.30
N PHE A 41 3.50 -6.88 -8.37
CA PHE A 41 4.10 -8.03 -7.69
C PHE A 41 4.27 -9.20 -8.65
N LEU A 42 3.27 -9.37 -9.53
CA LEU A 42 3.32 -10.22 -10.70
C LEU A 42 3.18 -9.37 -11.97
N PRO A 43 3.73 -9.80 -13.12
CA PRO A 43 3.48 -9.12 -14.39
C PRO A 43 1.98 -9.12 -14.73
N ASP A 44 1.57 -8.24 -15.65
CA ASP A 44 0.20 -8.27 -16.14
C ASP A 44 -0.08 -9.56 -16.95
N PRO A 45 -1.33 -10.08 -16.91
CA PRO A 45 -1.74 -11.24 -17.69
C PRO A 45 -1.32 -11.12 -19.17
N ALA A 46 -0.60 -12.13 -19.66
CA ALA A 46 -0.11 -12.18 -21.03
C ALA A 46 -1.22 -12.45 -22.06
N TYR A 47 -2.34 -13.04 -21.62
CA TYR A 47 -3.51 -13.31 -22.45
C TYR A 47 -4.82 -13.31 -21.63
N PRO A 48 -5.98 -13.05 -22.28
CA PRO A 48 -7.26 -13.00 -21.59
C PRO A 48 -7.60 -14.32 -20.87
N GLY A 49 -7.94 -14.21 -19.58
CA GLY A 49 -8.36 -15.36 -18.77
C GLY A 49 -7.24 -16.25 -18.27
N GLN A 50 -5.99 -15.78 -18.32
CA GLN A 50 -4.86 -16.42 -17.63
C GLN A 50 -5.16 -16.50 -16.11
N HIS A 51 -4.83 -17.63 -15.50
CA HIS A 51 -4.90 -17.80 -14.05
C HIS A 51 -3.56 -17.41 -13.41
N GLU A 52 -3.59 -16.87 -12.20
CA GLU A 52 -2.38 -16.42 -11.50
C GLU A 52 -1.38 -17.56 -11.26
N ALA A 53 -1.87 -18.76 -10.97
CA ALA A 53 -1.05 -19.98 -10.86
C ALA A 53 -0.30 -20.40 -12.15
N ASP A 54 -0.65 -19.83 -13.30
CA ASP A 54 0.05 -20.07 -14.57
C ASP A 54 1.25 -19.13 -14.77
N VAL A 55 1.44 -18.16 -13.86
CA VAL A 55 2.56 -17.22 -13.94
C VAL A 55 3.85 -17.93 -13.58
N VAL A 56 4.81 -17.89 -14.50
CA VAL A 56 6.17 -18.36 -14.26
C VAL A 56 6.99 -17.17 -13.80
N THR A 57 7.33 -17.14 -12.53
CA THR A 57 8.29 -16.19 -11.95
C THR A 57 9.68 -16.82 -11.92
N ASP A 58 10.72 -16.00 -11.93
CA ASP A 58 12.07 -16.48 -11.62
C ASP A 58 12.12 -16.98 -10.17
N ASP A 59 12.88 -18.05 -9.90
CA ASP A 59 13.01 -18.62 -8.54
C ASP A 59 13.60 -17.60 -7.53
N ASP A 60 14.34 -16.62 -8.03
CA ASP A 60 14.96 -15.52 -7.27
C ASP A 60 14.11 -14.23 -7.25
N ALA A 61 12.86 -14.29 -7.73
CA ALA A 61 11.97 -13.11 -7.72
C ALA A 61 11.69 -12.65 -6.28
N PRO A 62 11.72 -11.33 -6.00
CA PRO A 62 11.47 -10.81 -4.66
C PRO A 62 10.01 -11.01 -4.26
N ALA A 63 9.79 -11.33 -2.98
CA ALA A 63 8.44 -11.44 -2.42
C ALA A 63 7.70 -10.10 -2.48
N GLU A 64 6.36 -10.13 -2.52
CA GLU A 64 5.51 -8.93 -2.62
C GLU A 64 5.88 -7.88 -1.55
N ALA A 65 6.01 -8.33 -0.30
CA ALA A 65 6.38 -7.49 0.82
C ALA A 65 7.78 -6.85 0.67
N GLU A 66 8.72 -7.51 -0.01
CA GLU A 66 10.05 -6.95 -0.30
C GLU A 66 9.96 -5.86 -1.38
N GLN A 67 9.16 -6.11 -2.43
CA GLN A 67 8.90 -5.12 -3.47
C GLN A 67 8.21 -3.88 -2.89
N LEU A 68 7.20 -4.07 -2.04
CA LEU A 68 6.50 -2.97 -1.35
C LEU A 68 7.47 -2.14 -0.49
N ARG A 69 8.31 -2.78 0.32
CA ARG A 69 9.31 -2.07 1.15
C ARG A 69 10.34 -1.32 0.30
N THR A 70 10.71 -1.87 -0.85
CA THR A 70 11.62 -1.21 -1.79
C THR A 70 10.99 0.06 -2.37
N ALA A 71 9.72 -0.01 -2.79
CA ALA A 71 8.97 1.16 -3.26
C ALA A 71 8.82 2.23 -2.16
N LEU A 72 8.47 1.83 -0.93
CA LEU A 72 8.38 2.76 0.21
C LEU A 72 9.71 3.42 0.52
N THR A 73 10.83 2.69 0.39
CA THR A 73 12.18 3.24 0.60
C THR A 73 12.49 4.33 -0.44
N ALA A 74 12.17 4.12 -1.71
CA ALA A 74 12.32 5.14 -2.75
C ALA A 74 11.43 6.37 -2.48
N LEU A 75 10.17 6.15 -2.10
CA LEU A 75 9.21 7.20 -1.78
C LEU A 75 9.60 8.05 -0.55
N ALA A 76 10.45 7.53 0.34
CA ALA A 76 10.96 8.26 1.51
C ALA A 76 11.67 9.58 1.12
N GLY A 77 12.31 9.62 -0.05
CA GLY A 77 12.98 10.81 -0.58
C GLY A 77 12.03 11.88 -1.15
N HIS A 78 10.76 11.53 -1.35
CA HIS A 78 9.74 12.39 -1.98
C HIS A 78 8.73 12.95 -0.99
N THR A 79 9.10 13.06 0.28
CA THR A 79 8.30 13.67 1.34
C THR A 79 9.18 14.50 2.26
N THR A 80 8.60 15.54 2.86
CA THR A 80 9.22 16.34 3.92
C THR A 80 9.03 15.73 5.31
N THR A 81 8.17 14.71 5.43
CA THR A 81 7.80 14.07 6.70
C THR A 81 8.03 12.54 6.72
N PRO A 82 9.21 12.01 6.35
CA PRO A 82 9.44 10.56 6.34
C PRO A 82 9.47 9.93 7.75
N GLY A 83 9.66 10.75 8.79
CA GLY A 83 9.56 10.33 10.19
C GLY A 83 8.12 10.30 10.73
N ASP A 84 7.15 10.67 9.91
CA ASP A 84 5.75 10.83 10.30
C ASP A 84 4.81 10.34 9.19
N CYS A 85 4.68 9.01 9.11
CA CYS A 85 3.84 8.31 8.16
C CYS A 85 2.71 7.57 8.86
N TYR A 86 1.69 7.25 8.08
CA TYR A 86 0.49 6.54 8.50
C TYR A 86 0.35 5.24 7.73
N PHE A 87 -0.16 4.21 8.41
CA PHE A 87 -0.28 2.85 7.91
C PHE A 87 -1.66 2.30 8.27
N CYS A 88 -2.47 1.96 7.27
CA CYS A 88 -3.75 1.29 7.46
C CYS A 88 -3.57 -0.23 7.36
N VAL A 89 -3.78 -0.96 8.45
CA VAL A 89 -3.75 -2.43 8.44
C VAL A 89 -5.18 -2.96 8.42
N TRP A 90 -5.50 -3.81 7.44
CA TRP A 90 -6.85 -4.31 7.25
C TRP A 90 -7.30 -5.27 8.34
N GLU A 91 -8.48 -5.04 8.92
CA GLU A 91 -9.03 -5.91 9.97
C GLU A 91 -9.28 -7.35 9.49
N GLY A 92 -9.47 -7.53 8.18
CA GLY A 92 -9.80 -8.82 7.55
C GLY A 92 -8.72 -9.89 7.71
N TRP A 93 -7.49 -9.50 8.06
CA TRP A 93 -6.42 -10.44 8.41
C TRP A 93 -6.73 -11.30 9.65
N GLY A 94 -7.70 -10.90 10.48
CA GLY A 94 -8.30 -11.76 11.50
C GLY A 94 -7.31 -12.33 12.50
N ARG A 95 -7.11 -13.66 12.49
CA ARG A 95 -6.23 -14.35 13.46
C ARG A 95 -4.79 -13.86 13.41
N TRP A 96 -4.28 -13.50 12.24
CA TRP A 96 -2.93 -12.96 12.10
C TRP A 96 -2.77 -11.70 12.97
N LEU A 97 -3.75 -10.78 12.94
CA LEU A 97 -3.70 -9.59 13.78
C LEU A 97 -3.68 -9.91 15.27
N THR A 98 -4.41 -10.93 15.72
CA THR A 98 -4.45 -11.31 17.14
C THR A 98 -3.15 -11.95 17.63
N GLU A 99 -2.30 -12.42 16.72
CA GLU A 99 -0.97 -12.96 17.03
C GLU A 99 0.10 -11.85 17.08
N VAL A 100 -0.09 -10.78 16.32
CA VAL A 100 0.88 -9.69 16.17
C VAL A 100 0.57 -8.51 17.08
N PHE A 101 -0.71 -8.21 17.30
CA PHE A 101 -1.18 -7.04 18.04
C PHE A 101 -1.92 -7.41 19.32
N PRO A 102 -1.74 -6.64 20.40
CA PRO A 102 -2.48 -6.85 21.63
C PRO A 102 -3.96 -6.46 21.45
N ALA A 103 -4.84 -7.06 22.25
CA ALA A 103 -6.29 -6.90 22.11
C ALA A 103 -6.76 -5.44 22.23
N GLU A 104 -6.07 -4.62 23.02
CA GLU A 104 -6.38 -3.21 23.21
C GLU A 104 -6.18 -2.40 21.92
N VAL A 105 -5.21 -2.77 21.08
CA VAL A 105 -5.00 -2.17 19.76
C VAL A 105 -6.15 -2.54 18.82
N LEU A 106 -6.56 -3.81 18.86
CA LEU A 106 -7.62 -4.33 18.00
C LEU A 106 -9.02 -3.87 18.43
N ALA A 107 -9.18 -3.43 19.68
CA ALA A 107 -10.39 -2.78 20.19
C ALA A 107 -10.47 -1.27 19.89
N GLY A 108 -9.41 -0.70 19.30
CA GLY A 108 -9.34 0.71 18.95
C GLY A 108 -10.30 1.12 17.81
N PRO A 109 -10.42 2.44 17.55
CA PRO A 109 -11.24 2.95 16.45
C PRO A 109 -10.65 2.53 15.10
N LYS A 110 -11.50 2.45 14.08
CA LYS A 110 -11.13 2.00 12.73
C LYS A 110 -11.42 3.06 11.68
N VAL A 111 -10.54 3.14 10.69
CA VAL A 111 -10.78 3.89 9.46
C VAL A 111 -11.67 3.04 8.57
N GLU A 112 -12.85 3.55 8.21
CA GLU A 112 -13.82 2.82 7.41
C GLU A 112 -13.98 3.47 6.03
N VAL A 113 -13.78 2.66 4.99
CA VAL A 113 -14.20 2.96 3.62
C VAL A 113 -15.21 1.87 3.22
N PRO A 114 -15.99 2.02 2.13
CA PRO A 114 -16.94 0.98 1.73
C PRO A 114 -16.28 -0.40 1.70
N GLY A 115 -16.87 -1.41 2.35
CA GLY A 115 -16.38 -2.79 2.34
C GLY A 115 -15.05 -3.07 3.08
N ARG A 116 -14.34 -2.06 3.63
CA ARG A 116 -13.06 -2.26 4.33
C ARG A 116 -12.96 -1.41 5.59
N ALA A 117 -12.43 -1.99 6.66
CA ALA A 117 -12.09 -1.29 7.89
C ALA A 117 -10.64 -1.57 8.29
N PHE A 118 -9.94 -0.53 8.76
CA PHE A 118 -8.50 -0.58 9.01
C PHE A 118 -8.14 -0.09 10.42
N HIS A 119 -7.19 -0.75 11.04
CA HIS A 119 -6.45 -0.21 12.18
C HIS A 119 -5.40 0.78 11.66
N LEU A 120 -5.44 2.03 12.15
CA LEU A 120 -4.51 3.06 11.74
C LEU A 120 -3.32 3.11 12.70
N PHE A 121 -2.11 3.10 12.15
CA PHE A 121 -0.87 3.28 12.88
C PHE A 121 -0.12 4.50 12.35
N ARG A 122 0.75 5.06 13.18
CA ARG A 122 1.61 6.21 12.85
C ARG A 122 3.04 5.95 13.31
N GLY A 123 4.01 6.38 12.51
CA GLY A 123 5.41 6.34 12.88
C GLY A 123 6.34 6.62 11.71
N PRO A 124 7.66 6.58 11.93
CA PRO A 124 8.65 6.70 10.87
C PRO A 124 8.48 5.63 9.81
N LEU A 125 8.68 5.99 8.54
CA LEU A 125 8.62 5.02 7.43
C LEU A 125 9.65 3.90 7.61
N ALA A 126 10.82 4.22 8.16
CA ALA A 126 11.89 3.27 8.44
C ALA A 126 11.49 2.18 9.46
N ASP A 127 10.49 2.44 10.32
CA ASP A 127 10.00 1.45 11.27
C ASP A 127 9.14 0.37 10.57
N PHE A 128 8.65 0.61 9.35
CA PHE A 128 8.05 -0.41 8.46
C PHE A 128 9.11 -1.06 7.55
N GLY A 129 10.24 -1.44 8.13
CA GLY A 129 11.37 -2.07 7.46
C GLY A 129 11.52 -3.58 7.77
N PRO A 130 12.73 -4.13 7.66
CA PRO A 130 13.02 -5.54 8.01
C PRO A 130 12.62 -5.92 9.44
N GLU A 131 12.61 -4.97 10.37
CA GLU A 131 12.16 -5.19 11.76
C GLU A 131 10.66 -5.49 11.82
N ALA A 132 9.83 -4.76 11.08
CA ALA A 132 8.38 -5.03 10.98
C ALA A 132 8.12 -6.41 10.35
N ALA A 133 8.87 -6.77 9.30
CA ALA A 133 8.82 -8.09 8.69
C ALA A 133 9.15 -9.21 9.71
N THR A 134 10.22 -9.02 10.49
CA THR A 134 10.63 -9.96 11.54
C THR A 134 9.60 -10.08 12.66
N ALA A 135 8.91 -8.98 12.98
CA ALA A 135 7.81 -8.94 13.93
C ALA A 135 6.49 -9.50 13.37
N GLY A 136 6.47 -9.96 12.11
CA GLY A 136 5.29 -10.55 11.48
C GLY A 136 4.19 -9.55 11.16
N TRP A 137 4.52 -8.26 11.00
CA TRP A 137 3.53 -7.26 10.59
C TRP A 137 2.93 -7.62 9.22
N PRO A 138 1.58 -7.57 9.10
CA PRO A 138 0.94 -7.68 7.79
C PRO A 138 1.23 -6.43 6.95
N ASP A 139 1.17 -6.59 5.64
CA ASP A 139 1.32 -5.47 4.73
C ASP A 139 0.11 -4.50 4.84
N PRO A 140 0.38 -3.17 4.91
CA PRO A 140 -0.64 -2.16 5.11
C PRO A 140 -1.36 -1.84 3.80
N ALA A 141 -2.69 -1.89 3.85
CA ALA A 141 -3.56 -1.55 2.72
C ALA A 141 -3.43 -0.10 2.24
N PHE A 142 -3.01 0.82 3.12
CA PHE A 142 -2.61 2.16 2.71
C PHE A 142 -1.39 2.63 3.48
N VAL A 143 -0.49 3.36 2.80
CA VAL A 143 0.63 4.08 3.41
C VAL A 143 0.72 5.49 2.85
N TRP A 144 0.89 6.49 3.71
CA TRP A 144 1.13 7.88 3.28
C TRP A 144 1.90 8.69 4.35
N PRO A 145 2.69 9.70 3.97
CA PRO A 145 3.32 10.63 4.88
C PRO A 145 2.34 11.73 5.36
N ALA A 146 2.62 12.37 6.49
CA ALA A 146 1.77 13.42 7.05
C ALA A 146 1.54 14.61 6.11
N ASP A 147 2.53 14.95 5.27
CA ASP A 147 2.41 15.98 4.24
C ASP A 147 1.64 15.55 2.98
N ARG A 148 1.21 14.28 2.92
CA ARG A 148 0.45 13.67 1.80
C ARG A 148 1.13 13.86 0.45
N ALA A 149 2.47 13.83 0.41
CA ALA A 149 3.21 13.94 -0.84
C ALA A 149 3.00 12.75 -1.80
N TRP A 150 2.64 11.59 -1.26
CA TRP A 150 2.32 10.36 -2.00
C TRP A 150 1.37 9.48 -1.18
N CYS A 151 0.78 8.46 -1.81
CA CYS A 151 0.02 7.41 -1.14
C CYS A 151 0.16 6.10 -1.90
N VAL A 152 0.44 5.03 -1.16
CA VAL A 152 0.39 3.64 -1.67
C VAL A 152 -0.95 3.03 -1.22
N ALA A 153 -1.62 2.35 -2.14
CA ALA A 153 -2.83 1.57 -1.91
C ALA A 153 -2.54 0.11 -2.30
N ASP A 154 -2.46 -0.76 -1.30
CA ASP A 154 -2.02 -2.15 -1.40
C ASP A 154 -3.16 -3.08 -0.98
N ASP A 155 -4.22 -3.10 -1.80
CA ASP A 155 -5.35 -3.96 -1.50
C ASP A 155 -5.02 -5.44 -1.75
N VAL A 156 -5.71 -6.34 -1.05
CA VAL A 156 -5.42 -7.78 -1.07
C VAL A 156 -5.94 -8.50 -2.32
N ASP A 157 -6.77 -7.82 -3.12
CA ASP A 157 -7.44 -8.40 -4.29
C ASP A 157 -6.59 -8.31 -5.58
N PRO A 158 -5.90 -7.19 -5.90
CA PRO A 158 -5.00 -7.13 -7.07
C PRO A 158 -3.61 -7.71 -6.81
N HIS A 159 -2.98 -8.22 -7.88
CA HIS A 159 -1.57 -8.66 -7.89
C HIS A 159 -0.55 -7.50 -7.96
N TRP A 160 -0.98 -6.30 -7.56
CA TRP A 160 -0.22 -5.04 -7.65
C TRP A 160 -0.74 -4.02 -6.65
N ALA A 161 0.14 -3.12 -6.20
CA ALA A 161 -0.22 -1.95 -5.41
C ALA A 161 -0.29 -0.68 -6.26
N GLY A 162 -1.30 0.15 -6.04
CA GLY A 162 -1.43 1.47 -6.65
C GLY A 162 -0.59 2.52 -5.92
N ILE A 163 0.02 3.44 -6.65
CA ILE A 163 0.83 4.51 -6.09
C ILE A 163 0.42 5.83 -6.74
N GLY A 164 -0.06 6.77 -5.92
CA GLY A 164 -0.25 8.17 -6.30
C GLY A 164 0.87 9.03 -5.74
N GLY A 165 1.44 9.94 -6.54
CA GLY A 165 2.50 10.84 -6.07
C GLY A 165 2.85 11.93 -7.08
N SER A 166 3.94 12.64 -6.80
CA SER A 166 4.49 13.60 -7.76
C SER A 166 5.08 12.90 -8.99
N GLU A 167 5.20 13.63 -10.11
CA GLU A 167 5.88 13.11 -11.30
C GLU A 167 7.32 12.66 -11.02
N ALA A 168 8.02 13.36 -10.12
CA ALA A 168 9.38 13.00 -9.73
C ALA A 168 9.41 11.67 -8.95
N ALA A 169 8.45 11.48 -8.03
CA ALA A 169 8.32 10.24 -7.26
C ALA A 169 8.02 9.04 -8.16
N ILE A 170 7.07 9.19 -9.08
CA ILE A 170 6.73 8.15 -10.05
C ILE A 170 7.90 7.89 -11.00
N ALA A 171 8.60 8.92 -11.48
CA ALA A 171 9.77 8.75 -12.34
C ALA A 171 10.90 7.96 -11.66
N GLU A 172 11.15 8.20 -10.37
CA GLU A 172 12.14 7.43 -9.61
C GLU A 172 11.74 5.96 -9.49
N LEU A 173 10.48 5.68 -9.11
CA LEU A 173 9.97 4.32 -8.97
C LEU A 173 10.09 3.51 -10.27
N LEU A 174 9.79 4.12 -11.42
CA LEU A 174 9.93 3.49 -12.75
C LEU A 174 11.38 3.06 -13.08
N THR A 175 12.36 3.61 -12.37
CA THR A 175 13.79 3.31 -12.57
C THR A 175 14.44 2.62 -11.38
N THR A 176 13.68 2.32 -10.34
CA THR A 176 14.18 1.70 -9.11
C THR A 176 14.46 0.21 -9.38
N PRO A 177 15.71 -0.26 -9.21
CA PRO A 177 16.03 -1.66 -9.42
C PRO A 177 15.34 -2.57 -8.41
N GLY A 178 14.99 -3.79 -8.83
CA GLY A 178 14.42 -4.81 -7.95
C GLY A 178 12.90 -4.71 -7.76
N ILE A 179 12.24 -3.74 -8.41
CA ILE A 179 10.78 -3.64 -8.47
C ILE A 179 10.29 -3.46 -9.90
N ASP A 180 9.09 -3.93 -10.19
CA ASP A 180 8.41 -3.75 -11.47
C ASP A 180 7.32 -2.68 -11.33
N VAL A 181 7.55 -1.50 -11.90
CA VAL A 181 6.61 -0.37 -11.82
C VAL A 181 6.22 0.07 -13.21
N VAL A 182 4.91 0.24 -13.42
CA VAL A 182 4.35 0.77 -14.67
C VAL A 182 3.48 1.97 -14.38
N ARG A 183 3.51 2.98 -15.26
CA ARG A 183 2.54 4.08 -15.18
C ARG A 183 1.13 3.56 -15.42
N THR A 184 0.17 4.21 -14.77
CA THR A 184 -1.25 3.98 -14.98
C THR A 184 -1.97 5.31 -14.92
N THR A 185 -3.18 5.38 -15.46
CA THR A 185 -4.12 6.44 -15.12
C THR A 185 -5.23 5.91 -14.21
N PRO A 186 -5.83 6.74 -13.32
CA PRO A 186 -6.88 6.29 -12.41
C PRO A 186 -8.12 5.66 -13.08
N ASP A 187 -8.44 6.09 -14.31
CA ASP A 187 -9.61 5.63 -15.06
C ASP A 187 -9.30 4.48 -16.03
N GLU A 188 -8.05 4.02 -16.06
CA GLU A 188 -7.62 2.97 -16.97
C GLU A 188 -8.16 1.61 -16.53
N ALA A 189 -8.70 0.85 -17.48
CA ALA A 189 -9.02 -0.55 -17.24
C ALA A 189 -7.71 -1.34 -17.06
N VAL A 190 -7.44 -1.76 -15.84
CA VAL A 190 -6.26 -2.53 -15.48
C VAL A 190 -6.53 -4.03 -15.60
N PRO A 191 -5.55 -4.83 -16.05
CA PRO A 191 -5.75 -6.26 -16.27
C PRO A 191 -5.72 -7.02 -14.93
N PHE A 192 -6.59 -8.02 -14.82
CA PHE A 192 -6.66 -8.95 -13.69
C PHE A 192 -6.54 -10.39 -14.19
N TYR A 193 -5.93 -11.24 -13.37
CA TYR A 193 -6.01 -12.69 -13.55
C TYR A 193 -7.46 -13.18 -13.31
N ARG A 194 -7.79 -14.35 -13.85
CA ARG A 194 -9.13 -14.95 -13.77
C ARG A 194 -9.20 -16.09 -12.75
#